data_AF-A0A267GDJ3-F1
#
_entry.id   AF-A0A267GDJ3-F1
#
_cell.length_a   1.000
_cell.length_b   1.000
_cell.length_c   1.000
_cell.angle_alpha   90.00
_cell.angle_beta   90.00
_cell.angle_gamma   90.00
#
_symmetry.space_group_name_H-M   'P 1'
#
loop_
_entity.id
_entity.type
_entity.pdbx_description
1 polymer ?
#
loop_
_entity_poly.entity_id
_entity_poly.type
_entity_poly.pdbx_seq_one_letter_code
_entity_poly.pdbx_strand_id
1 'polypeptide(L)'
;MADAKPGIYASLLKHPNVSKQLIDGSKFLHWDDESPSPQAVTLRVDPKGHLLHWRDGSGYIDSLEISNIRDTRTGRSARVPKDTKMKESCALFGSSEALVEDRTVSVIFGQDLVNIQWQNFVATSKPIAQEWCSQLFTLATNSFVNNPSFYDLLERTWTKLSVTRDTEGFISLKNFYKPFASHRDDKKRIDMALSNCGLLSKKKDAVDSKLFDMRAFLKFYACLAPRGDIDQICQELNPSCASDSRAYINIDQFIRLLNEKQRDPRLNEILYPYANEAKARELIQKFEPDKTLINKGKNKNRAFDFGKQLEMLRQTRRRHGWWLLSFVTNQDHS
;
A
#
# COMPACT_ATOMS: atom_id res chain seq x y z
N MET A 1 10.60 -26.93 -34.43
CA MET A 1 11.00 -26.75 -33.02
C MET A 1 10.95 -25.27 -32.74
N ALA A 2 9.99 -24.83 -31.92
CA ALA A 2 9.87 -23.42 -31.56
C ALA A 2 10.88 -23.12 -30.45
N ASP A 3 11.82 -22.21 -30.71
CA ASP A 3 12.76 -21.66 -29.74
C ASP A 3 11.99 -20.88 -28.66
N ALA A 4 11.47 -21.61 -27.68
CA ALA A 4 10.93 -21.02 -26.46
C ALA A 4 12.10 -20.59 -25.57
N LYS A 5 12.50 -19.32 -25.68
CA LYS A 5 13.46 -18.71 -24.74
C LYS A 5 12.87 -18.75 -23.31
N PRO A 6 13.54 -19.42 -22.35
CA PRO A 6 13.17 -19.36 -20.94
C PRO A 6 13.22 -17.92 -20.44
N GLY A 7 12.16 -17.42 -19.81
CA GLY A 7 12.22 -16.17 -19.02
C GLY A 7 11.54 -14.92 -19.60
N ILE A 8 10.87 -14.97 -20.75
CA ILE A 8 10.31 -13.75 -21.38
C ILE A 8 9.10 -13.17 -20.62
N TYR A 9 8.26 -13.98 -19.96
CA TYR A 9 6.98 -13.51 -19.44
C TYR A 9 7.03 -12.73 -18.11
N ALA A 10 8.13 -12.77 -17.37
CA ALA A 10 8.24 -12.05 -16.09
C ALA A 10 8.69 -10.58 -16.23
N SER A 11 9.08 -10.13 -17.43
CA SER A 11 9.92 -8.93 -17.61
C SER A 11 9.19 -7.65 -18.06
N LEU A 12 7.88 -7.68 -18.32
CA LEU A 12 7.16 -6.53 -18.89
C LEU A 12 6.36 -5.70 -17.88
N LEU A 13 5.93 -6.31 -16.79
CA LEU A 13 5.24 -5.57 -15.74
C LEU A 13 6.29 -4.74 -14.99
N LYS A 14 5.94 -3.51 -14.60
CA LYS A 14 6.76 -2.64 -13.76
C LYS A 14 5.89 -1.97 -12.72
N HIS A 15 6.45 -1.76 -11.53
CA HIS A 15 5.83 -0.87 -10.56
C HIS A 15 5.66 0.50 -11.22
N PRO A 16 4.47 1.11 -11.13
CA PRO A 16 4.25 2.41 -11.72
C PRO A 16 5.03 3.45 -10.91
N ASN A 17 5.67 4.38 -11.61
CA ASN A 17 6.35 5.51 -11.01
C ASN A 17 5.38 6.68 -10.90
N VAL A 18 5.27 7.28 -9.72
CA VAL A 18 4.45 8.47 -9.49
C VAL A 18 5.28 9.70 -9.85
N SER A 19 4.81 10.57 -10.75
CA SER A 19 5.57 11.76 -11.09
C SER A 19 5.73 12.70 -9.90
N LYS A 20 6.82 13.47 -9.92
CA LYS A 20 7.08 14.50 -8.90
C LYS A 20 5.91 15.48 -8.77
N GLN A 21 5.24 15.83 -9.87
CA GLN A 21 4.10 16.74 -9.84
C GLN A 21 2.95 16.19 -8.98
N LEU A 22 2.67 14.88 -9.05
CA LEU A 22 1.64 14.24 -8.23
C LEU A 22 2.06 14.15 -6.76
N ILE A 23 3.34 13.89 -6.49
CA ILE A 23 3.90 13.80 -5.13
C ILE A 23 3.93 15.18 -4.43
N ASP A 24 4.50 16.18 -5.10
CA ASP A 24 4.62 17.55 -4.60
C ASP A 24 3.23 18.22 -4.50
N GLY A 25 2.33 17.79 -5.39
CA GLY A 25 0.93 18.18 -5.44
C GLY A 25 0.66 19.36 -6.36
N SER A 26 -0.60 19.50 -6.73
CA SER A 26 -1.07 20.61 -7.55
C SER A 26 -2.33 21.24 -6.95
N LYS A 27 -2.57 22.52 -7.26
CA LYS A 27 -3.76 23.25 -6.81
C LYS A 27 -4.93 22.94 -7.73
N PHE A 28 -6.08 22.64 -7.13
CA PHE A 28 -7.33 22.38 -7.83
C PHE A 28 -8.50 23.09 -7.13
N LEU A 29 -9.59 23.28 -7.86
CA LEU A 29 -10.91 23.42 -7.27
C LEU A 29 -11.60 22.06 -7.25
N HIS A 30 -11.98 21.59 -6.07
CA HIS A 30 -12.89 20.45 -5.88
C HIS A 30 -14.33 20.95 -5.95
N TRP A 31 -15.21 20.21 -6.62
CA TRP A 31 -16.64 20.50 -6.61
C TRP A 31 -17.48 19.22 -6.67
N ASP A 32 -18.67 19.30 -6.09
CA ASP A 32 -19.73 18.30 -6.14
C ASP A 32 -21.08 19.02 -6.35
N ASP A 33 -22.14 18.25 -6.59
CA ASP A 33 -23.47 18.84 -6.87
C ASP A 33 -24.19 19.31 -5.60
N GLU A 34 -23.69 18.97 -4.41
CA GLU A 34 -24.35 19.25 -3.12
C GLU A 34 -23.81 20.54 -2.47
N SER A 35 -22.60 20.93 -2.81
CA SER A 35 -21.89 22.08 -2.28
C SER A 35 -22.36 23.39 -2.94
N PRO A 36 -22.46 24.50 -2.19
CA PRO A 36 -22.88 25.79 -2.74
C PRO A 36 -21.80 26.47 -3.60
N SER A 37 -20.54 26.08 -3.45
CA SER A 37 -19.39 26.67 -4.15
C SER A 37 -18.24 25.67 -4.24
N PRO A 38 -17.36 25.78 -5.25
CA PRO A 38 -16.16 24.95 -5.33
C PRO A 38 -15.19 25.26 -4.18
N GLN A 39 -14.44 24.25 -3.75
CA GLN A 39 -13.47 24.35 -2.67
C GLN A 39 -12.03 24.29 -3.21
N ALA A 40 -11.19 25.23 -2.79
CA ALA A 40 -9.77 25.19 -3.14
C ALA A 40 -9.05 24.09 -2.35
N VAL A 41 -8.40 23.19 -3.08
CA VAL A 41 -7.70 22.05 -2.50
C VAL A 41 -6.30 21.89 -3.08
N THR A 42 -5.42 21.23 -2.33
CA THR A 42 -4.13 20.75 -2.83
C THR A 42 -4.20 19.24 -2.98
N LEU A 43 -4.22 18.75 -4.21
CA LEU A 43 -4.32 17.34 -4.54
C LEU A 43 -2.91 16.73 -4.60
N ARG A 44 -2.75 15.53 -4.03
CA ARG A 44 -1.48 14.78 -3.93
C ARG A 44 -1.70 13.29 -4.08
N VAL A 45 -0.67 12.59 -4.56
CA VAL A 45 -0.56 11.13 -4.51
C VAL A 45 0.64 10.78 -3.65
N ASP A 46 0.54 9.75 -2.81
CA ASP A 46 1.69 9.29 -2.05
C ASP A 46 2.79 8.72 -2.97
N PRO A 47 4.06 8.69 -2.54
CA PRO A 47 5.17 8.25 -3.40
C PRO A 47 5.07 6.82 -3.95
N LYS A 48 4.24 5.95 -3.35
CA LYS A 48 4.03 4.56 -3.79
C LYS A 48 2.78 4.39 -4.66
N GLY A 49 1.96 5.43 -4.82
CA GLY A 49 0.79 5.40 -5.70
C GLY A 49 -0.39 4.63 -5.15
N HIS A 50 -0.53 4.56 -3.81
CA HIS A 50 -1.60 3.85 -3.13
C HIS A 50 -2.84 4.72 -2.90
N LEU A 51 -2.65 6.02 -2.66
CA LEU A 51 -3.63 6.93 -2.08
C LEU A 51 -3.58 8.30 -2.77
N LEU A 52 -4.70 8.66 -3.40
CA LEU A 52 -5.01 10.03 -3.79
C LEU A 52 -5.57 10.76 -2.56
N HIS A 53 -5.06 11.93 -2.23
CA HIS A 53 -5.55 12.71 -1.09
C HIS A 53 -5.50 14.20 -1.38
N TRP A 54 -6.40 14.94 -0.73
CA TRP A 54 -6.46 16.38 -0.88
C TRP A 54 -6.72 17.07 0.44
N ARG A 55 -6.07 18.22 0.60
CA ARG A 55 -6.25 19.10 1.75
C ARG A 55 -6.98 20.36 1.34
N ASP A 56 -8.02 20.72 2.08
CA ASP A 56 -8.79 21.95 1.90
C ASP A 56 -8.16 23.16 2.63
N GLY A 57 -8.85 24.30 2.61
CA GLY A 57 -8.42 25.50 3.34
C GLY A 57 -8.52 25.41 4.86
N SER A 58 -9.36 24.50 5.40
CA SER A 58 -9.49 24.29 6.85
C SER A 58 -8.35 23.43 7.41
N GLY A 59 -7.64 22.73 6.54
CA GLY A 59 -6.60 21.77 6.90
C GLY A 59 -7.12 20.35 7.04
N TYR A 60 -8.41 20.12 6.80
CA TYR A 60 -9.01 18.79 6.71
C TYR A 60 -8.49 18.06 5.47
N ILE A 61 -8.30 16.74 5.60
CA ILE A 61 -7.72 15.89 4.56
C ILE A 61 -8.72 14.78 4.25
N ASP A 62 -9.16 14.75 3.00
CA ASP A 62 -9.88 13.62 2.42
C ASP A 62 -8.94 12.77 1.56
N SER A 63 -9.34 11.52 1.33
CA SER A 63 -8.55 10.59 0.55
C SER A 63 -9.40 9.53 -0.15
N LEU A 64 -8.82 9.00 -1.23
CA LEU A 64 -9.35 7.93 -2.06
C LEU A 64 -8.24 6.92 -2.34
N GLU A 65 -8.51 5.65 -2.06
CA GLU A 65 -7.62 4.55 -2.45
C GLU A 65 -7.64 4.39 -3.97
N ILE A 66 -6.46 4.46 -4.58
CA ILE A 66 -6.31 4.44 -6.04
C ILE A 66 -6.79 3.11 -6.64
N SER A 67 -6.70 2.00 -5.88
CA SER A 67 -7.23 0.70 -6.30
C SER A 67 -8.75 0.67 -6.48
N ASN A 68 -9.48 1.66 -5.93
CA ASN A 68 -10.93 1.76 -6.09
C ASN A 68 -11.33 2.63 -7.29
N ILE A 69 -10.37 3.27 -7.96
CA ILE A 69 -10.62 4.03 -9.19
C ILE A 69 -10.94 3.05 -10.32
N ARG A 70 -12.03 3.35 -11.04
CA ARG A 70 -12.51 2.58 -12.20
C ARG A 70 -12.16 3.26 -13.51
N ASP A 71 -12.16 4.58 -13.52
CA ASP A 71 -11.87 5.39 -14.68
C ASP A 71 -11.47 6.81 -14.26
N THR A 72 -10.76 7.52 -15.11
CA THR A 72 -10.44 8.94 -14.92
C THR A 72 -10.58 9.65 -16.25
N ARG A 73 -11.25 10.80 -16.25
CA ARG A 73 -11.59 11.52 -17.48
C ARG A 73 -11.16 12.96 -17.42
N THR A 74 -10.78 13.49 -18.57
CA THR A 74 -10.50 14.91 -18.79
C THR A 74 -11.05 15.38 -20.14
N GLY A 75 -11.08 16.68 -20.39
CA GLY A 75 -11.60 17.26 -21.63
C GLY A 75 -13.08 16.94 -21.83
N ARG A 76 -13.44 16.60 -23.07
CA ARG A 76 -14.83 16.34 -23.52
C ARG A 76 -15.56 15.27 -22.70
N SER A 77 -14.83 14.37 -22.04
CA SER A 77 -15.37 13.28 -21.24
C SER A 77 -15.41 13.58 -19.74
N ALA A 78 -14.85 14.71 -19.31
CA ALA A 78 -14.95 15.19 -17.95
C ALA A 78 -16.38 15.66 -17.64
N ARG A 79 -16.76 15.56 -16.38
CA ARG A 79 -18.00 16.14 -15.89
C ARG A 79 -17.80 17.65 -15.71
N VAL A 80 -18.81 18.43 -16.06
CA VAL A 80 -18.85 19.88 -15.81
C VAL A 80 -19.97 20.21 -14.82
N PRO A 81 -19.82 21.27 -13.99
CA PRO A 81 -20.89 21.73 -13.12
C PRO A 81 -22.15 22.08 -13.91
N LYS A 82 -23.31 21.63 -13.42
CA LYS A 82 -24.61 21.98 -13.99
C LYS A 82 -25.09 23.36 -13.52
N ASP A 83 -24.79 23.71 -12.27
CA ASP A 83 -25.11 25.01 -11.71
C ASP A 83 -24.27 26.11 -12.35
N THR A 84 -24.93 27.19 -12.76
CA THR A 84 -24.30 28.31 -13.48
C THR A 84 -23.27 29.02 -12.63
N LYS A 85 -23.55 29.28 -11.34
CA LYS A 85 -22.63 30.00 -10.44
C LYS A 85 -21.38 29.18 -10.15
N MET A 86 -21.55 27.88 -9.95
CA MET A 86 -20.43 26.95 -9.77
C MET A 86 -19.58 26.87 -11.04
N LYS A 87 -20.20 26.80 -12.22
CA LYS A 87 -19.49 26.78 -13.50
C LYS A 87 -18.69 28.06 -13.72
N GLU A 88 -19.27 29.23 -13.46
CA GLU A 88 -18.58 30.53 -13.54
C GLU A 88 -17.40 30.58 -12.57
N SER A 89 -17.59 30.15 -11.32
CA SER A 89 -16.52 30.09 -10.32
C SER A 89 -15.36 29.19 -10.76
N CYS A 90 -15.66 28.03 -11.36
CA CYS A 90 -14.66 27.13 -11.91
C CYS A 90 -13.94 27.72 -13.14
N ALA A 91 -14.66 28.49 -13.98
CA ALA A 91 -14.10 29.13 -15.16
C ALA A 91 -13.06 30.21 -14.81
N LEU A 92 -13.27 30.94 -13.70
CA LEU A 92 -12.37 31.98 -13.22
C LEU A 92 -11.06 31.45 -12.59
N PHE A 93 -11.03 30.18 -12.20
CA PHE A 93 -9.83 29.58 -11.61
C PHE A 93 -8.83 29.17 -12.68
N GLY A 94 -7.54 29.47 -12.50
CA GLY A 94 -6.49 29.02 -13.41
C GLY A 94 -6.42 29.80 -14.73
N SER A 95 -5.89 29.18 -15.77
CA SER A 95 -5.78 29.79 -17.11
C SER A 95 -7.16 29.96 -17.76
N SER A 96 -7.41 31.15 -18.28
CA SER A 96 -8.62 31.51 -19.04
C SER A 96 -8.59 31.06 -20.50
N GLU A 97 -7.44 30.59 -21.01
CA GLU A 97 -7.27 30.19 -22.42
C GLU A 97 -7.93 28.83 -22.73
N ALA A 98 -8.13 27.99 -21.73
CA ALA A 98 -8.70 26.65 -21.88
C ALA A 98 -10.08 26.55 -21.24
N LEU A 99 -10.98 25.84 -21.91
CA LEU A 99 -12.31 25.51 -21.41
C LEU A 99 -12.23 24.76 -20.06
N VAL A 100 -13.27 24.88 -19.24
CA VAL A 100 -13.31 24.27 -17.91
C VAL A 100 -13.17 22.75 -18.00
N GLU A 101 -13.86 22.12 -18.96
CA GLU A 101 -13.78 20.68 -19.22
C GLU A 101 -12.35 20.20 -19.54
N ASP A 102 -11.59 21.01 -20.31
CA ASP A 102 -10.19 20.73 -20.66
C ASP A 102 -9.24 20.81 -19.45
N ARG A 103 -9.68 21.48 -18.39
CA ARG A 103 -8.95 21.58 -17.12
C ARG A 103 -9.54 20.68 -16.03
N THR A 104 -10.64 19.99 -16.31
CA THR A 104 -11.30 19.15 -15.31
C THR A 104 -10.75 17.73 -15.35
N VAL A 105 -10.52 17.15 -14.17
CA VAL A 105 -10.25 15.74 -13.94
C VAL A 105 -11.43 15.17 -13.16
N SER A 106 -12.18 14.26 -13.79
CA SER A 106 -13.23 13.49 -13.14
C SER A 106 -12.67 12.12 -12.79
N VAL A 107 -12.61 11.81 -11.49
CA VAL A 107 -12.19 10.52 -10.96
C VAL A 107 -13.43 9.70 -10.64
N ILE A 108 -13.58 8.58 -11.33
CA ILE A 108 -14.70 7.65 -11.17
C ILE A 108 -14.22 6.48 -10.31
N PHE A 109 -14.87 6.23 -9.19
CA PHE A 109 -14.43 5.23 -8.22
C PHE A 109 -15.61 4.48 -7.59
N GLY A 110 -15.37 3.28 -7.08
CA GLY A 110 -16.41 2.47 -6.45
C GLY A 110 -15.91 1.08 -6.07
N GLN A 111 -16.52 0.48 -5.05
CA GLN A 111 -16.19 -0.88 -4.62
C GLN A 111 -16.54 -1.93 -5.67
N ASP A 112 -17.53 -1.62 -6.52
CA ASP A 112 -17.97 -2.43 -7.64
C ASP A 112 -18.30 -1.53 -8.85
N LEU A 113 -18.82 -2.14 -9.93
CA LEU A 113 -19.15 -1.43 -11.18
C LEU A 113 -20.56 -0.83 -11.21
N VAL A 114 -21.35 -0.99 -10.13
CA VAL A 114 -22.72 -0.50 -10.01
C VAL A 114 -22.76 0.73 -9.11
N ASN A 115 -22.16 0.63 -7.94
CA ASN A 115 -22.08 1.66 -6.91
C ASN A 115 -20.90 2.59 -7.19
N ILE A 116 -21.02 3.35 -8.28
CA ILE A 116 -19.98 4.27 -8.75
C ILE A 116 -20.22 5.68 -8.22
N GLN A 117 -19.16 6.29 -7.73
CA GLN A 117 -19.09 7.67 -7.27
C GLN A 117 -18.15 8.50 -8.13
N TRP A 118 -18.30 9.81 -8.06
CA TRP A 118 -17.57 10.77 -8.86
C TRP A 118 -16.89 11.79 -7.98
N GLN A 119 -15.62 12.06 -8.27
CA GLN A 119 -14.90 13.18 -7.69
C GLN A 119 -14.38 14.09 -8.81
N ASN A 120 -14.75 15.36 -8.78
CA ASN A 120 -14.37 16.31 -9.84
C ASN A 120 -13.38 17.35 -9.31
N PHE A 121 -12.32 17.58 -10.07
CA PHE A 121 -11.27 18.55 -9.76
C PHE A 121 -10.95 19.41 -10.98
N VAL A 122 -11.01 20.73 -10.85
CA VAL A 122 -10.61 21.67 -11.91
C VAL A 122 -9.18 22.13 -11.66
N ALA A 123 -8.26 21.81 -12.57
CA ALA A 123 -6.86 22.17 -12.52
C ALA A 123 -6.63 23.64 -12.91
N THR A 124 -5.45 24.15 -12.55
CA THR A 124 -5.03 25.49 -12.98
C THR A 124 -4.75 25.58 -14.49
N SER A 125 -4.46 24.46 -15.17
CA SER A 125 -4.21 24.43 -16.61
C SER A 125 -4.54 23.07 -17.23
N LYS A 126 -4.72 23.03 -18.55
CA LYS A 126 -5.00 21.80 -19.31
C LYS A 126 -3.87 20.77 -19.22
N PRO A 127 -2.58 21.11 -19.34
CA PRO A 127 -1.49 20.14 -19.21
C PRO A 127 -1.49 19.43 -17.85
N ILE A 128 -1.78 20.16 -16.77
CA ILE A 128 -1.88 19.58 -15.43
C ILE A 128 -3.05 18.57 -15.38
N ALA A 129 -4.23 18.94 -15.88
CA ALA A 129 -5.37 18.02 -15.91
C ALA A 129 -5.06 16.74 -16.70
N GLN A 130 -4.40 16.86 -17.86
CA GLN A 130 -4.01 15.73 -18.70
C GLN A 130 -3.01 14.80 -18.00
N GLU A 131 -1.98 15.34 -17.36
CA GLU A 131 -0.99 14.55 -16.63
C GLU A 131 -1.63 13.81 -15.46
N TRP A 132 -2.43 14.50 -14.65
CA TRP A 132 -3.12 13.91 -13.50
C TRP A 132 -4.10 12.82 -13.92
N CYS A 133 -4.89 13.07 -14.96
CA CYS A 133 -5.82 12.07 -15.50
C CYS A 133 -5.06 10.82 -15.99
N SER A 134 -4.03 10.99 -16.82
CA SER A 134 -3.28 9.87 -17.39
C SER A 134 -2.54 9.05 -16.31
N GLN A 135 -1.90 9.71 -15.34
CA GLN A 135 -1.17 9.01 -14.29
C GLN A 135 -2.08 8.31 -13.30
N LEU A 136 -3.18 8.93 -12.86
CA LEU A 136 -4.14 8.26 -11.98
C LEU A 136 -4.71 7.00 -12.63
N PHE A 137 -5.05 7.06 -13.93
CA PHE A 137 -5.48 5.88 -14.67
C PHE A 137 -4.40 4.79 -14.71
N THR A 138 -3.16 5.18 -15.01
CA THR A 138 -2.02 4.26 -15.08
C THR A 138 -1.79 3.57 -13.74
N LEU A 139 -1.87 4.30 -12.63
CA LEU A 139 -1.72 3.76 -11.28
C LEU A 139 -2.87 2.80 -10.93
N ALA A 140 -4.12 3.19 -11.21
CA ALA A 140 -5.30 2.40 -10.90
C ALA A 140 -5.39 1.10 -11.71
N THR A 141 -4.95 1.10 -12.96
CA THR A 141 -5.04 -0.05 -13.87
C THR A 141 -3.78 -0.91 -13.91
N ASN A 142 -2.71 -0.54 -13.19
CA ASN A 142 -1.47 -1.28 -13.19
C ASN A 142 -1.64 -2.70 -12.60
N SER A 143 -1.23 -3.73 -13.36
CA SER A 143 -1.42 -5.12 -12.96
C SER A 143 -0.61 -5.53 -11.72
N PHE A 144 0.56 -4.94 -11.46
CA PHE A 144 1.29 -5.21 -10.21
C PHE A 144 0.57 -4.64 -9.01
N VAL A 145 0.13 -3.38 -9.09
CA VAL A 145 -0.63 -2.72 -8.02
C VAL A 145 -1.94 -3.47 -7.74
N ASN A 146 -2.58 -4.02 -8.77
CA ASN A 146 -3.80 -4.81 -8.62
C ASN A 146 -3.57 -6.25 -8.14
N ASN A 147 -2.33 -6.69 -7.99
CA ASN A 147 -1.98 -8.00 -7.40
C ASN A 147 -1.04 -7.83 -6.19
N PRO A 148 -1.47 -7.08 -5.15
CA PRO A 148 -0.63 -6.72 -4.02
C PRO A 148 -0.24 -7.95 -3.19
N SER A 149 0.96 -7.92 -2.62
CA SER A 149 1.34 -8.79 -1.51
C SER A 149 0.59 -8.37 -0.23
N PHE A 150 0.64 -9.22 0.81
CA PHE A 150 0.08 -8.84 2.10
C PHE A 150 0.78 -7.62 2.71
N TYR A 151 2.10 -7.51 2.49
CA TYR A 151 2.85 -6.32 2.90
C TYR A 151 2.36 -5.05 2.21
N ASP A 152 2.07 -5.11 0.91
CA ASP A 152 1.53 -3.94 0.19
C ASP A 152 0.17 -3.50 0.77
N LEU A 153 -0.68 -4.44 1.21
CA LEU A 153 -1.94 -4.14 1.88
C LEU A 153 -1.73 -3.47 3.25
N LEU A 154 -0.71 -3.92 4.00
CA LEU A 154 -0.29 -3.27 5.24
C LEU A 154 0.26 -1.87 4.98
N GLU A 155 1.11 -1.70 3.98
CA GLU A 155 1.69 -0.41 3.58
C GLU A 155 0.61 0.57 3.13
N ARG A 156 -0.41 0.12 2.39
CA ARG A 156 -1.60 0.93 2.04
C ARG A 156 -2.35 1.41 3.27
N THR A 157 -2.58 0.51 4.22
CA THR A 157 -3.29 0.83 5.47
C THR A 157 -2.51 1.86 6.28
N TRP A 158 -1.19 1.65 6.42
CA TRP A 158 -0.30 2.60 7.06
C TRP A 158 -0.27 3.95 6.35
N THR A 159 -0.16 3.97 5.03
CA THR A 159 -0.13 5.19 4.22
C THR A 159 -1.39 6.02 4.46
N LYS A 160 -2.57 5.38 4.42
CA LYS A 160 -3.85 6.03 4.71
C LYS A 160 -3.90 6.64 6.11
N LEU A 161 -3.49 5.89 7.13
CA LEU A 161 -3.44 6.38 8.51
C LEU A 161 -2.47 7.57 8.66
N SER A 162 -1.28 7.46 8.07
CA SER A 162 -0.21 8.47 8.15
C SER A 162 -0.55 9.79 7.45
N VAL A 163 -1.34 9.72 6.37
CA VAL A 163 -1.86 10.88 5.66
C VAL A 163 -3.03 11.51 6.42
N THR A 164 -3.88 10.72 7.07
CA THR A 164 -5.09 11.20 7.77
C THR A 164 -4.75 11.77 9.14
N ARG A 165 -4.21 13.00 9.15
CA ARG A 165 -3.81 13.74 10.34
C ARG A 165 -4.45 15.12 10.41
N ASP A 166 -4.60 15.64 11.62
CA ASP A 166 -5.08 17.00 11.85
C ASP A 166 -4.02 18.08 11.52
N THR A 167 -4.39 19.35 11.73
CA THR A 167 -3.52 20.51 11.50
C THR A 167 -2.30 20.53 12.43
N GLU A 168 -2.38 19.87 13.58
CA GLU A 168 -1.26 19.72 14.53
C GLU A 168 -0.38 18.50 14.21
N GLY A 169 -0.76 17.66 13.25
CA GLY A 169 0.00 16.49 12.83
C GLY A 169 -0.31 15.22 13.64
N PHE A 170 -1.44 15.16 14.33
CA PHE A 170 -1.89 13.98 15.07
C PHE A 170 -2.93 13.17 14.29
N ILE A 171 -2.85 11.84 14.45
CA ILE A 171 -3.80 10.87 13.90
C ILE A 171 -4.78 10.51 15.02
N SER A 172 -6.06 10.83 14.84
CA SER A 172 -7.11 10.48 15.82
C SER A 172 -7.28 8.96 15.95
N LEU A 173 -7.54 8.46 17.17
CA LEU A 173 -7.87 7.04 17.40
C LEU A 173 -9.06 6.54 16.59
N LYS A 174 -10.02 7.42 16.26
CA LYS A 174 -11.15 7.08 15.37
C LYS A 174 -10.68 6.53 14.02
N ASN A 175 -9.55 7.02 13.51
CA ASN A 175 -8.99 6.56 12.23
C ASN A 175 -8.40 5.16 12.34
N PHE A 176 -7.91 4.74 13.52
CA PHE A 176 -7.45 3.38 13.79
C PHE A 176 -8.61 2.40 13.99
N TYR A 177 -9.73 2.84 14.56
CA TYR A 177 -10.88 1.97 14.76
C TYR A 177 -11.54 1.57 13.44
N LYS A 178 -11.62 2.47 12.45
CA LYS A 178 -12.27 2.19 11.15
C LYS A 178 -11.75 0.92 10.45
N PRO A 179 -10.42 0.71 10.28
CA PRO A 179 -9.90 -0.48 9.62
C PRO A 179 -9.81 -1.72 10.52
N PHE A 180 -9.73 -1.57 11.85
CA PHE A 180 -9.36 -2.67 12.75
C PHE A 180 -10.45 -3.10 13.74
N ALA A 181 -11.50 -2.31 13.93
CA ALA A 181 -12.54 -2.57 14.94
C ALA A 181 -13.92 -2.76 14.32
N SER A 182 -14.51 -3.92 14.55
CA SER A 182 -15.92 -4.20 14.27
C SER A 182 -16.77 -4.13 15.55
N HIS A 183 -16.16 -4.40 16.71
CA HIS A 183 -16.81 -4.42 18.01
C HIS A 183 -16.11 -3.52 19.04
N ARG A 184 -16.79 -3.26 20.16
CA ARG A 184 -16.27 -2.42 21.25
C ARG A 184 -14.96 -2.95 21.83
N ASP A 185 -14.80 -4.26 21.95
CA ASP A 185 -13.60 -4.85 22.53
C ASP A 185 -12.38 -4.77 21.60
N ASP A 186 -12.59 -4.69 20.29
CA ASP A 186 -11.52 -4.44 19.32
C ASP A 186 -10.87 -3.07 19.56
N LYS A 187 -11.69 -2.06 19.89
CA LYS A 187 -11.19 -0.71 20.21
C LYS A 187 -10.24 -0.74 21.41
N LYS A 188 -10.62 -1.45 22.48
CA LYS A 188 -9.76 -1.62 23.66
C LYS A 188 -8.45 -2.33 23.32
N ARG A 189 -8.50 -3.34 22.44
CA ARG A 189 -7.29 -4.05 21.95
C ARG A 189 -6.37 -3.12 21.16
N ILE A 190 -6.94 -2.25 20.32
CA ILE A 190 -6.19 -1.24 19.57
C ILE A 190 -5.52 -0.25 20.52
N ASP A 191 -6.26 0.29 21.50
CA ASP A 191 -5.72 1.26 22.46
C ASP A 191 -4.55 0.66 23.26
N MET A 192 -4.72 -0.58 23.72
CA MET A 192 -3.68 -1.33 24.44
C MET A 192 -2.46 -1.62 23.55
N ALA A 193 -2.66 -2.00 22.29
CA ALA A 193 -1.56 -2.25 21.35
C ALA A 193 -0.78 -0.96 21.03
N LEU A 194 -1.47 0.17 20.84
CA LEU A 194 -0.85 1.49 20.64
C LEU A 194 -0.05 1.93 21.87
N SER A 195 -0.62 1.72 23.06
CA SER A 195 0.05 2.01 24.34
C SER A 195 1.31 1.16 24.53
N ASN A 196 1.22 -0.16 24.31
CA ASN A 196 2.35 -1.08 24.39
C ASN A 196 3.47 -0.77 23.38
N CYS A 197 3.12 -0.16 22.25
CA CYS A 197 4.08 0.29 21.27
C CYS A 197 4.69 1.66 21.58
N GLY A 198 4.18 2.38 22.59
CA GLY A 198 4.60 3.73 22.93
C GLY A 198 4.13 4.80 21.93
N LEU A 199 3.08 4.52 21.17
CA LEU A 199 2.56 5.40 20.11
C LEU A 199 1.45 6.32 20.59
N LEU A 200 0.78 5.96 21.69
CA LEU A 200 -0.30 6.76 22.25
C LEU A 200 0.27 7.97 22.99
N SER A 201 -0.17 9.17 22.61
CA SER A 201 0.22 10.40 23.30
C SER A 201 -0.43 10.46 24.69
N LYS A 202 0.36 10.78 25.73
CA LYS A 202 -0.15 10.92 27.10
C LYS A 202 -1.02 12.16 27.32
N LYS A 203 -0.98 13.12 26.39
CA LYS A 203 -1.68 14.41 26.49
C LYS A 203 -2.94 14.49 25.63
N LYS A 204 -3.06 13.64 24.62
CA LYS A 204 -4.16 13.62 23.65
C LYS A 204 -4.45 12.17 23.27
N ASP A 205 -5.72 11.80 23.15
CA ASP A 205 -6.15 10.49 22.63
C ASP A 205 -5.89 10.40 21.11
N ALA A 206 -4.61 10.40 20.74
CA ALA A 206 -4.11 10.46 19.37
C ALA A 206 -2.66 9.96 19.27
N VAL A 207 -2.23 9.70 18.03
CA VAL A 207 -0.88 9.26 17.68
C VAL A 207 -0.16 10.37 16.92
N ASP A 208 1.07 10.71 17.29
CA ASP A 208 1.89 11.66 16.53
C ASP A 208 2.32 11.03 15.20
N SER A 209 1.93 11.65 14.08
CA SER A 209 2.27 11.13 12.74
C SER A 209 3.78 11.06 12.48
N LYS A 210 4.60 11.86 13.18
CA LYS A 210 6.07 11.83 13.05
C LYS A 210 6.70 10.58 13.64
N LEU A 211 6.06 10.01 14.67
CA LEU A 211 6.52 8.78 15.34
C LEU A 211 5.93 7.52 14.70
N PHE A 212 4.97 7.69 13.79
CA PHE A 212 4.21 6.60 13.16
C PHE A 212 4.80 6.23 11.79
N ASP A 213 6.08 5.84 11.77
CA ASP A 213 6.70 5.29 10.56
C ASP A 213 6.23 3.83 10.29
N MET A 214 6.61 3.28 9.14
CA MET A 214 6.20 1.92 8.75
C MET A 214 6.69 0.87 9.77
N ARG A 215 7.85 1.07 10.40
CA ARG A 215 8.37 0.13 11.41
C ARG A 215 7.54 0.15 12.69
N ALA A 216 7.15 1.34 13.15
CA ALA A 216 6.23 1.53 14.26
C ALA A 216 4.87 0.90 13.97
N PHE A 217 4.36 1.04 12.75
CA PHE A 217 3.12 0.41 12.32
C PHE A 217 3.19 -1.12 12.34
N LEU A 218 4.26 -1.72 11.80
CA LEU A 218 4.44 -3.18 11.83
C LEU A 218 4.53 -3.71 13.26
N LYS A 219 5.21 -2.98 14.16
CA LYS A 219 5.26 -3.32 15.59
C LYS A 219 3.85 -3.24 16.21
N PHE A 220 3.10 -2.18 15.94
CA PHE A 220 1.71 -2.05 16.37
C PHE A 220 0.84 -3.19 15.87
N TYR A 221 0.93 -3.54 14.58
CA TYR A 221 0.17 -4.63 14.00
C TYR A 221 0.53 -5.97 14.67
N ALA A 222 1.81 -6.25 14.90
CA ALA A 222 2.25 -7.48 15.56
C ALA A 222 1.72 -7.59 17.00
N CYS A 223 1.60 -6.47 17.72
CA CYS A 223 0.96 -6.42 19.03
C CYS A 223 -0.56 -6.60 18.96
N LEU A 224 -1.21 -6.05 17.93
CA LEU A 224 -2.66 -6.12 17.75
C LEU A 224 -3.14 -7.52 17.34
N ALA A 225 -2.38 -8.18 16.46
CA ALA A 225 -2.70 -9.49 15.91
C ALA A 225 -1.50 -10.44 16.02
N PRO A 226 -1.24 -11.01 17.21
CA PRO A 226 -0.19 -11.99 17.41
C PRO A 226 -0.38 -13.21 16.49
N ARG A 227 0.71 -13.70 15.88
CA ARG A 227 0.72 -14.76 14.86
C ARG A 227 1.35 -16.04 15.38
N GLY A 228 0.71 -16.68 16.36
CA GLY A 228 1.19 -17.96 16.91
C GLY A 228 1.24 -19.11 15.89
N ASP A 229 0.45 -19.00 14.80
CA ASP A 229 0.52 -19.90 13.65
C ASP A 229 1.89 -19.85 12.94
N ILE A 230 2.50 -18.67 12.87
CA ILE A 230 3.84 -18.49 12.30
C ILE A 230 4.91 -19.10 13.22
N ASP A 231 4.75 -18.94 14.53
CA ASP A 231 5.67 -19.54 15.51
C ASP A 231 5.65 -21.08 15.40
N GLN A 232 4.47 -21.68 15.22
CA GLN A 232 4.33 -23.11 14.99
C GLN A 232 5.04 -23.57 13.71
N ILE A 233 4.89 -22.84 12.58
CA ILE A 233 5.59 -23.15 11.33
C ILE A 233 7.11 -23.11 11.55
N CYS A 234 7.62 -22.14 12.33
CA CYS A 234 9.04 -22.08 12.63
C CYS A 234 9.52 -23.27 13.46
N GLN A 235 8.73 -23.70 14.44
CA GLN A 235 9.03 -24.89 15.25
C GLN A 235 9.00 -26.17 14.41
N GLU A 236 8.08 -26.28 13.44
CA GLU A 236 8.04 -27.42 12.51
C GLU A 236 9.27 -27.47 11.59
N LEU A 237 9.75 -26.31 11.14
CA LEU A 237 10.97 -26.22 10.30
C LEU A 237 12.25 -26.42 11.11
N ASN A 238 12.24 -26.04 12.39
CA ASN A 238 13.36 -26.17 13.31
C ASN A 238 12.92 -26.69 14.68
N PRO A 239 12.69 -28.01 14.83
CA PRO A 239 12.21 -28.59 16.10
C PRO A 239 13.15 -28.34 17.29
N SER A 240 14.44 -28.14 17.05
CA SER A 240 15.41 -27.87 18.11
C SER A 240 15.25 -26.52 18.82
N CYS A 241 14.46 -25.60 18.28
CA CYS A 241 14.17 -24.31 18.94
C CYS A 241 12.79 -24.26 19.63
N ALA A 242 12.11 -25.39 19.82
CA ALA A 242 10.79 -25.45 20.45
C ALA A 242 10.75 -24.93 21.90
N SER A 243 11.86 -25.03 22.63
CA SER A 243 12.02 -24.51 23.99
C SER A 243 12.59 -23.08 24.05
N ASP A 244 12.98 -22.51 22.92
CA ASP A 244 13.55 -21.17 22.88
C ASP A 244 12.45 -20.11 22.95
N SER A 245 12.72 -19.02 23.65
CA SER A 245 11.80 -17.88 23.75
C SER A 245 11.55 -17.18 22.41
N ARG A 246 12.31 -17.52 21.37
CA ARG A 246 12.19 -16.96 20.02
C ARG A 246 12.63 -17.99 18.98
N ALA A 247 11.65 -18.56 18.28
CA ALA A 247 11.89 -19.49 17.19
C ALA A 247 12.70 -18.82 16.06
N TYR A 248 13.56 -19.59 15.41
CA TYR A 248 14.34 -19.13 14.27
C TYR A 248 14.62 -20.30 13.34
N ILE A 249 14.93 -20.00 12.08
CA ILE A 249 15.45 -21.01 11.15
C ILE A 249 16.85 -20.62 10.66
N ASN A 250 17.64 -21.61 10.27
CA ASN A 250 18.91 -21.43 9.60
C ASN A 250 18.74 -21.33 8.07
N ILE A 251 19.83 -21.05 7.36
CA ILE A 251 19.79 -20.85 5.91
C ILE A 251 19.39 -22.11 5.14
N ASP A 252 19.83 -23.28 5.58
CA ASP A 252 19.53 -24.56 4.93
C ASP A 252 18.03 -24.90 5.09
N GLN A 253 17.48 -24.68 6.28
CA GLN A 253 16.05 -24.79 6.56
C GLN A 253 15.22 -23.80 5.72
N PHE A 254 15.72 -22.59 5.50
CA PHE A 254 15.05 -21.60 4.66
C PHE A 254 15.05 -22.00 3.18
N ILE A 255 16.19 -22.48 2.66
CA ILE A 255 16.29 -23.02 1.30
C ILE A 255 15.32 -24.19 1.11
N ARG A 256 15.26 -25.12 2.08
CA ARG A 256 14.31 -26.24 2.06
C ARG A 256 12.87 -25.76 2.06
N LEU A 257 12.53 -24.77 2.90
CA LEU A 257 11.21 -24.16 2.87
C LEU A 257 10.86 -23.65 1.46
N LEU A 258 11.74 -22.81 0.86
CA LEU A 258 11.53 -22.23 -0.46
C LEU A 258 11.36 -23.29 -1.56
N ASN A 259 12.15 -24.36 -1.53
CA ASN A 259 12.20 -25.33 -2.61
C ASN A 259 11.21 -26.49 -2.44
N GLU A 260 10.89 -26.90 -1.21
CA GLU A 260 10.04 -28.06 -0.91
C GLU A 260 8.59 -27.68 -0.61
N LYS A 261 8.35 -26.54 0.07
CA LYS A 261 7.01 -26.15 0.54
C LYS A 261 6.37 -25.04 -0.28
N GLN A 262 7.18 -24.14 -0.84
CA GLN A 262 6.70 -22.93 -1.53
C GLN A 262 6.65 -23.08 -3.04
N ARG A 263 7.47 -23.98 -3.58
CA ARG A 263 7.56 -24.24 -5.02
C ARG A 263 6.38 -25.10 -5.48
N ASP A 264 5.79 -24.75 -6.61
CA ASP A 264 4.87 -25.65 -7.31
C ASP A 264 5.70 -26.81 -7.94
N PRO A 265 5.48 -28.07 -7.53
CA PRO A 265 6.27 -29.22 -7.97
C PRO A 265 6.14 -29.51 -9.47
N ARG A 266 5.17 -28.90 -10.16
CA ARG A 266 4.98 -29.05 -11.61
C ARG A 266 5.87 -28.10 -12.42
N LEU A 267 6.53 -27.14 -11.78
CA LEU A 267 7.39 -26.17 -12.47
C LEU A 267 8.70 -26.81 -12.91
N ASN A 268 9.01 -26.68 -14.20
CA ASN A 268 10.27 -27.14 -14.77
C ASN A 268 11.48 -26.44 -14.11
N GLU A 269 12.45 -27.23 -13.68
CA GLU A 269 13.62 -26.77 -12.91
C GLU A 269 14.61 -25.95 -13.73
N ILE A 270 14.65 -26.14 -15.06
CA ILE A 270 15.52 -25.36 -15.95
C ILE A 270 14.92 -23.97 -16.19
N LEU A 271 13.60 -23.90 -16.42
CA LEU A 271 12.89 -22.63 -16.64
C LEU A 271 12.72 -21.82 -15.33
N TYR A 272 12.55 -22.51 -14.21
CA TYR A 272 12.37 -21.94 -12.89
C TYR A 272 13.35 -22.59 -11.92
N PRO A 273 14.61 -22.11 -11.83
CA PRO A 273 15.62 -22.70 -10.96
C PRO A 273 15.23 -22.73 -9.48
N TYR A 274 15.79 -23.68 -8.73
CA TYR A 274 15.67 -23.71 -7.28
C TYR A 274 16.37 -22.50 -6.63
N ALA A 275 15.83 -22.05 -5.50
CA ALA A 275 16.50 -21.07 -4.67
C ALA A 275 17.79 -21.66 -4.12
N ASN A 276 18.90 -20.96 -4.31
CA ASN A 276 20.21 -21.34 -3.78
C ASN A 276 20.58 -20.48 -2.56
N GLU A 277 21.73 -20.75 -1.97
CA GLU A 277 22.21 -20.02 -0.79
C GLU A 277 22.33 -18.51 -1.05
N ALA A 278 22.84 -18.10 -2.21
CA ALA A 278 22.94 -16.68 -2.57
C ALA A 278 21.56 -16.01 -2.57
N LYS A 279 20.55 -16.66 -3.16
CA LYS A 279 19.19 -16.12 -3.19
C LYS A 279 18.55 -16.09 -1.80
N ALA A 280 18.77 -17.12 -0.99
CA ALA A 280 18.31 -17.17 0.39
C ALA A 280 18.92 -16.02 1.21
N ARG A 281 20.22 -15.74 1.07
CA ARG A 281 20.90 -14.63 1.76
C ARG A 281 20.36 -13.27 1.34
N GLU A 282 20.11 -13.06 0.06
CA GLU A 282 19.50 -11.83 -0.47
C GLU A 282 18.13 -11.58 0.17
N LEU A 283 17.28 -12.61 0.22
CA LEU A 283 15.95 -12.53 0.84
C LEU A 283 16.05 -12.28 2.34
N ILE A 284 16.96 -12.95 3.05
CA ILE A 284 17.20 -12.72 4.48
C ILE A 284 17.66 -11.27 4.72
N GLN A 285 18.55 -10.72 3.89
CA GLN A 285 19.04 -9.36 4.04
C GLN A 285 17.95 -8.30 3.80
N LYS A 286 17.05 -8.57 2.85
CA LYS A 286 15.89 -7.71 2.57
C LYS A 286 14.82 -7.80 3.68
N PHE A 287 14.59 -9.04 4.10
CA PHE A 287 13.76 -9.53 5.18
C PHE A 287 14.14 -8.95 6.54
N GLU A 288 15.14 -9.54 7.16
CA GLU A 288 15.41 -9.53 8.60
C GLU A 288 15.64 -8.11 9.16
N PRO A 289 14.79 -7.62 10.10
CA PRO A 289 14.96 -6.30 10.69
C PRO A 289 16.20 -6.23 11.60
N ASP A 290 16.58 -7.33 12.23
CA ASP A 290 17.70 -7.37 13.17
C ASP A 290 19.03 -7.54 12.42
N LYS A 291 19.74 -6.42 12.25
CA LYS A 291 21.07 -6.40 11.64
C LYS A 291 22.09 -7.31 12.36
N THR A 292 21.89 -7.59 13.65
CA THR A 292 22.77 -8.51 14.39
C THR A 292 22.53 -9.97 13.98
N LEU A 293 21.28 -10.33 13.65
CA LEU A 293 20.94 -11.65 13.12
C LEU A 293 21.41 -11.82 11.68
N ILE A 294 21.31 -10.78 10.84
CA ILE A 294 21.90 -10.78 9.49
C ILE A 294 23.40 -11.08 9.56
N ASN A 295 24.11 -10.42 10.49
CA ASN A 295 25.54 -10.63 10.66
C ASN A 295 25.88 -12.02 11.23
N LYS A 296 25.04 -12.59 12.11
CA LYS A 296 25.19 -13.96 12.63
C LYS A 296 24.78 -15.04 11.62
N GLY A 297 23.89 -14.73 10.68
CA GLY A 297 23.49 -15.59 9.55
C GLY A 297 24.63 -15.84 8.56
N LYS A 298 25.74 -15.09 8.64
CA LYS A 298 27.00 -15.44 7.97
C LYS A 298 27.63 -16.73 8.53
N ASN A 299 27.36 -17.08 9.79
CA ASN A 299 27.92 -18.25 10.49
C ASN A 299 26.92 -19.42 10.64
N LYS A 300 25.99 -19.59 9.70
CA LYS A 300 25.05 -20.75 9.57
C LYS A 300 24.09 -21.03 10.74
N ASN A 301 24.20 -20.38 11.90
CA ASN A 301 23.50 -20.83 13.10
C ASN A 301 22.18 -20.11 13.43
N ARG A 302 21.90 -18.93 12.86
CA ARG A 302 20.62 -18.21 13.10
C ARG A 302 20.39 -17.21 11.97
N ALA A 303 19.39 -17.46 11.12
CA ALA A 303 19.25 -16.72 9.86
C ALA A 303 17.97 -15.89 9.77
N PHE A 304 16.87 -16.30 10.42
CA PHE A 304 15.57 -15.70 10.11
C PHE A 304 14.54 -15.82 11.25
N ASP A 305 13.90 -14.71 11.64
CA ASP A 305 12.76 -14.67 12.56
C ASP A 305 11.45 -14.37 11.80
N PHE A 306 10.61 -15.38 11.57
CA PHE A 306 9.31 -15.15 10.92
C PHE A 306 8.33 -14.35 11.80
N GLY A 307 8.43 -14.43 13.13
CA GLY A 307 7.44 -13.88 14.06
C GLY A 307 7.30 -12.36 13.98
N LYS A 308 8.30 -11.67 13.43
CA LYS A 308 8.28 -10.22 13.19
C LYS A 308 7.99 -9.80 11.76
N GLN A 309 7.85 -10.75 10.83
CA GLN A 309 7.84 -10.44 9.41
C GLN A 309 6.55 -10.89 8.73
N LEU A 310 5.60 -9.95 8.67
CA LEU A 310 4.43 -10.00 7.78
C LEU A 310 4.80 -9.88 6.30
N GLU A 311 6.10 -9.85 6.00
CA GLU A 311 6.67 -9.42 4.73
C GLU A 311 6.74 -10.52 3.67
N MET A 312 6.61 -11.79 4.06
CA MET A 312 6.89 -12.91 3.16
C MET A 312 5.67 -13.65 2.63
N LEU A 313 4.46 -13.25 3.03
CA LEU A 313 3.27 -14.06 2.77
C LEU A 313 2.40 -13.40 1.69
N ARG A 314 2.34 -13.99 0.50
CA ARG A 314 1.10 -13.91 -0.29
C ARG A 314 0.06 -14.81 0.38
N GLN A 315 -1.05 -14.24 0.84
CA GLN A 315 -2.27 -15.02 0.97
C GLN A 315 -2.99 -15.00 -0.38
N THR A 316 -2.80 -16.05 -1.17
CA THR A 316 -3.72 -16.33 -2.28
C THR A 316 -4.97 -16.99 -1.73
N ARG A 317 -6.15 -16.50 -2.15
CA ARG A 317 -7.49 -16.95 -1.71
C ARG A 317 -7.61 -18.49 -1.62
N ARG A 318 -8.34 -18.95 -0.60
CA ARG A 318 -8.83 -20.33 -0.42
C ARG A 318 -9.54 -20.86 -1.67
N ARG A 319 -8.94 -21.87 -2.30
CA ARG A 319 -9.67 -23.02 -2.88
C ARG A 319 -8.88 -24.26 -2.47
N HIS A 320 -9.45 -25.09 -1.60
CA HIS A 320 -8.91 -26.41 -1.18
C HIS A 320 -7.86 -26.48 -0.05
N GLY A 321 -7.98 -25.64 0.99
CA GLY A 321 -7.48 -26.02 2.33
C GLY A 321 -5.96 -26.05 2.56
N TRP A 322 -5.13 -25.59 1.63
CA TRP A 322 -3.69 -25.43 1.83
C TRP A 322 -3.29 -23.96 1.65
N TRP A 323 -2.51 -23.42 2.58
CA TRP A 323 -1.90 -22.10 2.47
C TRP A 323 -0.77 -22.17 1.44
N LEU A 324 -1.03 -21.76 0.20
CA LEU A 324 0.02 -21.50 -0.79
C LEU A 324 0.63 -20.14 -0.46
N LEU A 325 1.73 -20.18 0.28
CA LEU A 325 2.65 -19.06 0.36
C LEU A 325 3.38 -18.95 -1.01
N SER A 326 3.47 -17.76 -1.58
CA SER A 326 4.22 -17.51 -2.82
C SER A 326 5.16 -16.33 -2.62
N PHE A 327 6.45 -16.59 -2.80
CA PHE A 327 7.48 -15.56 -2.88
C PHE A 327 7.46 -14.95 -4.28
N VAL A 328 7.32 -13.62 -4.38
CA VAL A 328 7.66 -12.90 -5.62
C VAL A 328 8.98 -12.19 -5.36
N THR A 329 9.98 -12.57 -6.15
CA THR A 329 11.25 -11.86 -6.24
C THR A 329 11.01 -10.53 -6.95
N ASN A 330 10.95 -9.41 -6.22
CA ASN A 330 11.21 -8.11 -6.83
C ASN A 330 12.69 -8.11 -7.23
N GLN A 331 12.95 -8.34 -8.52
CA GLN A 331 14.22 -7.92 -9.11
C GLN A 331 14.14 -6.40 -9.27
N ASP A 332 14.69 -5.68 -8.30
CA ASP A 332 15.11 -4.30 -8.51
C ASP A 332 16.33 -4.35 -9.43
N HIS A 333 16.17 -3.98 -10.69
CA HIS A 333 17.30 -3.67 -11.56
C HIS A 333 17.37 -2.15 -11.71
N SER A 334 18.58 -1.65 -11.45
CA SER A 334 19.01 -0.25 -11.49
C SER A 334 18.81 0.41 -12.85
#